data_AF-A0A962X4B1-F1
#
_entry.id   AF-A0A962X4B1-F1
#
_cell.length_a   1.000
_cell.length_b   1.000
_cell.length_c   1.000
_cell.angle_alpha   90.00
_cell.angle_beta   90.00
_cell.angle_gamma   90.00
#
_symmetry.space_group_name_H-M   'P 1'
#
loop_
_entity.id
_entity.type
_entity.pdbx_description
1 polymer ?
#
loop_
_entity_poly.entity_id
_entity_poly.type
_entity_poly.pdbx_seq_one_letter_code
_entity_poly.pdbx_strand_id
1 'polypeptide(L)'
;QILVWGKSDNLRVTDLLNPLDLREPGIVDIEDLRLPVGMAKLDYFSGDWGFSLIALPEVRFSKLPPFGSDFYQGAAPAPPEQTPADGVEHMQYALAANGIFSGWDLAFYWADVYRDQGHLSANGGAPELRHSRITMAGSAANVALGNWLLKGELAYLSGLEFSGLPGLKRDRTDLLLGVEYTGFDDTTLAAERALRRLSGFNENLAAAGYAERQWQ
;
A
#
# COMPACT_ATOMS: atom_id res chain seq x y z
N GLN A 1 -6.64 -10.58 -10.93
CA GLN A 1 -6.33 -9.35 -11.69
C GLN A 1 -5.31 -8.52 -10.93
N ILE A 2 -4.48 -7.74 -11.63
CA ILE A 2 -3.65 -6.69 -11.03
C ILE A 2 -4.39 -5.36 -11.26
N LEU A 3 -4.58 -4.59 -10.19
CA LEU A 3 -5.24 -3.29 -10.20
C LEU A 3 -4.34 -2.28 -9.50
N VAL A 4 -3.68 -1.44 -10.30
CA VAL A 4 -2.75 -0.42 -9.80
C VAL A 4 -3.53 0.84 -9.41
N TRP A 5 -3.34 1.28 -8.18
CA TRP A 5 -3.76 2.59 -7.70
C TRP A 5 -2.54 3.49 -7.49
N GLY A 6 -2.77 4.80 -7.52
CA GLY A 6 -1.69 5.77 -7.41
C GLY A 6 -1.11 6.18 -8.77
N LYS A 7 -0.13 7.07 -8.69
CA LYS A 7 0.55 7.72 -9.82
C LYS A 7 2.08 7.60 -9.72
N SER A 8 2.60 7.17 -8.58
CA SER A 8 4.02 6.93 -8.40
C SER A 8 4.49 5.68 -9.14
N ASP A 9 5.72 5.73 -9.65
CA ASP A 9 6.34 4.63 -10.38
C ASP A 9 7.07 3.67 -9.42
N ASN A 10 7.77 4.20 -8.40
CA ASN A 10 8.66 3.41 -7.55
C ASN A 10 8.13 3.19 -6.12
N LEU A 11 7.28 4.10 -5.63
CA LEU A 11 6.86 4.12 -4.24
C LEU A 11 5.35 3.89 -4.14
N ARG A 12 4.94 3.12 -3.13
CA ARG A 12 3.52 2.81 -2.90
C ARG A 12 2.99 3.64 -1.73
N VAL A 13 2.04 4.53 -2.03
CA VAL A 13 1.26 5.29 -1.04
C VAL A 13 -0.20 4.86 -1.04
N THR A 14 -0.90 4.97 -2.18
CA THR A 14 -2.30 4.54 -2.30
C THR A 14 -2.47 3.10 -2.81
N ASP A 15 -1.43 2.52 -3.40
CA ASP A 15 -1.42 1.14 -3.88
C ASP A 15 -1.34 0.11 -2.74
N LEU A 16 -2.47 -0.50 -2.41
CA LEU A 16 -2.57 -1.49 -1.32
C LEU A 16 -3.40 -2.73 -1.64
N LEU A 17 -4.05 -2.81 -2.81
CA LEU A 17 -4.95 -3.92 -3.15
C LEU A 17 -4.20 -5.17 -3.59
N ASN A 18 -3.08 -5.00 -4.29
CA ASN A 18 -2.26 -6.12 -4.76
C ASN A 18 -1.12 -6.41 -3.78
N PRO A 19 -0.98 -7.67 -3.32
CA PRO A 19 0.22 -8.11 -2.62
C PRO A 19 1.42 -8.18 -3.56
N LEU A 20 2.61 -8.24 -3.00
CA LEU A 20 3.88 -8.25 -3.74
C LEU A 20 4.65 -9.56 -3.54
N ASP A 21 5.50 -9.91 -4.50
CA ASP A 21 6.48 -10.98 -4.35
C ASP A 21 7.83 -10.46 -3.83
N LEU A 22 7.94 -10.24 -2.52
CA LEU A 22 9.13 -9.64 -1.90
C LEU A 22 10.21 -10.67 -1.51
N ARG A 23 10.24 -11.84 -2.15
CA ARG A 23 11.23 -12.89 -1.84
C ARG A 23 12.66 -12.49 -2.19
N GLU A 24 12.82 -11.64 -3.20
CA GLU A 24 14.10 -11.16 -3.73
C GLU A 24 14.07 -9.63 -3.90
N PRO A 25 14.19 -8.87 -2.79
CA PRO A 25 14.09 -7.42 -2.84
C PRO A 25 15.21 -6.78 -3.68
N GLY A 26 14.85 -5.79 -4.51
CA GLY A 26 15.81 -4.96 -5.25
C GLY A 26 16.34 -5.55 -6.56
N ILE A 27 15.82 -6.70 -7.01
CA ILE A 27 16.20 -7.31 -8.30
C ILE A 27 15.30 -6.84 -9.44
N VAL A 28 14.01 -6.66 -9.16
CA VAL A 28 12.98 -6.36 -10.16
C VAL A 28 12.20 -5.12 -9.77
N ASP A 29 11.64 -4.46 -10.78
CA ASP A 29 10.84 -3.26 -10.60
C ASP A 29 9.53 -3.58 -9.88
N ILE A 30 9.01 -2.60 -9.15
CA ILE A 30 7.84 -2.80 -8.26
C ILE A 30 6.58 -3.20 -9.03
N GLU A 31 6.52 -2.88 -10.33
CA GLU A 31 5.41 -3.26 -11.19
C GLU A 31 5.33 -4.75 -11.48
N ASP A 32 6.47 -5.40 -11.62
CA ASP A 32 6.59 -6.84 -11.85
C ASP A 32 6.41 -7.65 -10.57
N LEU A 33 6.52 -7.00 -9.41
CA LEU A 33 6.32 -7.64 -8.11
C LEU A 33 4.85 -7.90 -7.79
N ARG A 34 3.90 -7.25 -8.48
CA ARG A 34 2.47 -7.32 -8.13
C ARG A 34 1.88 -8.69 -8.41
N LEU A 35 1.34 -9.31 -7.37
CA LEU A 35 0.62 -10.57 -7.46
C LEU A 35 -0.87 -10.32 -7.77
N PRO A 36 -1.48 -11.08 -8.70
CA PRO A 36 -2.90 -10.94 -8.99
C PRO A 36 -3.75 -11.43 -7.81
N VAL A 37 -4.90 -10.79 -7.60
CA VAL A 37 -5.92 -11.20 -6.61
C VAL A 37 -7.27 -11.40 -7.31
N GLY A 38 -8.05 -12.37 -6.86
CA GLY A 38 -9.43 -12.59 -7.27
C GLY A 38 -10.34 -11.46 -6.77
N MET A 39 -11.00 -10.78 -7.71
CA MET A 39 -11.87 -9.65 -7.41
C MET A 39 -13.03 -9.57 -8.40
N ALA A 40 -14.15 -9.02 -7.94
CA ALA A 40 -15.23 -8.55 -8.79
C ALA A 40 -15.11 -7.02 -8.90
N LYS A 41 -15.14 -6.50 -10.12
CA LYS A 41 -15.03 -5.06 -10.41
C LYS A 41 -16.19 -4.61 -11.29
N LEU A 42 -16.81 -3.50 -10.91
CA LEU A 42 -17.83 -2.81 -11.70
C LEU A 42 -17.33 -1.39 -11.98
N ASP A 43 -17.29 -1.04 -13.26
CA ASP A 43 -16.89 0.29 -13.71
C ASP A 43 -18.08 1.07 -14.28
N TYR A 44 -18.16 2.35 -13.94
CA TYR A 44 -19.15 3.29 -14.46
C TYR A 44 -18.46 4.57 -14.91
N PHE A 45 -18.80 5.08 -16.09
CA PHE A 45 -18.18 6.27 -16.67
C PHE A 45 -19.22 7.35 -16.94
N SER A 46 -18.88 8.60 -16.61
CA SER A 46 -19.74 9.76 -16.83
C SER A 46 -18.91 11.00 -17.09
N GLY A 47 -18.96 11.52 -18.32
CA GLY A 47 -18.10 12.63 -18.76
C GLY A 47 -16.62 12.28 -18.59
N ASP A 48 -15.89 13.18 -17.94
CA ASP A 48 -14.45 13.04 -17.66
C ASP A 48 -14.13 12.11 -16.47
N TRP A 49 -15.17 11.52 -15.85
CA TRP A 49 -15.04 10.69 -14.65
C TRP A 49 -15.29 9.21 -14.91
N GLY A 50 -14.45 8.37 -14.30
CA GLY A 50 -14.63 6.93 -14.16
C GLY A 50 -14.70 6.52 -12.69
N PHE A 51 -15.67 5.70 -12.35
CA PHE A 51 -15.91 5.18 -11.00
C PHE A 51 -15.75 3.66 -11.01
N SER A 52 -15.05 3.13 -10.00
CA SER A 52 -14.89 1.69 -9.83
C SER A 52 -15.40 1.25 -8.46
N LEU A 53 -16.25 0.22 -8.44
CA LEU A 53 -16.62 -0.53 -7.25
C LEU A 53 -15.95 -1.91 -7.32
N ILE A 54 -15.23 -2.28 -6.27
CA ILE A 54 -14.43 -3.51 -6.21
C ILE A 54 -14.79 -4.28 -4.94
N ALA A 55 -15.03 -5.57 -5.09
CA ALA A 55 -15.15 -6.53 -3.99
C ALA A 55 -14.08 -7.61 -4.15
N LEU A 56 -13.33 -7.89 -3.08
CA LEU A 56 -12.29 -8.91 -3.05
C LEU A 56 -12.71 -10.01 -2.08
N PRO A 57 -13.27 -11.14 -2.58
CA PRO A 57 -13.60 -12.29 -1.74
C PRO A 57 -12.35 -13.10 -1.36
N GLU A 58 -11.25 -12.93 -2.10
CA GLU A 58 -9.97 -13.56 -1.82
C GLU A 58 -9.12 -12.67 -0.89
N VAL A 59 -8.54 -13.27 0.14
CA VAL A 59 -7.60 -12.62 1.06
C VAL A 59 -6.20 -13.17 0.78
N ARG A 60 -5.32 -12.30 0.28
CA ARG A 60 -3.95 -12.68 -0.11
C ARG A 60 -2.96 -11.62 0.36
N PHE A 61 -1.79 -12.09 0.81
CA PHE A 61 -0.70 -11.25 1.32
C PHE A 61 0.59 -11.43 0.53
N SER A 62 1.52 -10.49 0.70
CA SER A 62 2.82 -10.49 0.06
C SER A 62 3.65 -11.71 0.46
N LYS A 63 4.42 -12.23 -0.49
CA LYS A 63 5.39 -13.29 -0.22
C LYS A 63 6.66 -12.67 0.33
N LEU A 64 7.04 -13.06 1.54
CA LEU A 64 8.30 -12.66 2.15
C LEU A 64 9.40 -13.69 1.88
N PRO A 65 10.69 -13.34 2.02
CA PRO A 65 11.78 -14.29 1.90
C PRO A 65 11.55 -15.49 2.84
N PRO A 66 11.72 -16.74 2.37
CA PRO A 66 11.59 -17.92 3.23
C PRO A 66 12.81 -18.06 4.17
N PHE A 67 12.62 -18.72 5.31
CA PHE A 67 13.72 -19.03 6.23
C PHE A 67 14.85 -19.79 5.51
N GLY A 68 16.08 -19.33 5.67
CA GLY A 68 17.27 -19.89 5.02
C GLY A 68 17.60 -19.30 3.64
N SER A 69 16.80 -18.38 3.11
CA SER A 69 17.16 -17.57 1.93
C SER A 69 18.21 -16.52 2.28
N ASP A 70 19.04 -16.13 1.30
CA ASP A 70 20.02 -15.04 1.40
C ASP A 70 19.38 -13.69 1.78
N PHE A 71 18.08 -13.52 1.50
CA PHE A 71 17.32 -12.30 1.82
C PHE A 71 16.59 -12.37 3.17
N TYR A 72 16.65 -13.50 3.87
CA TYR A 72 16.00 -13.66 5.18
C TYR A 72 16.83 -13.04 6.31
N GLN A 73 16.29 -12.02 6.97
CA GLN A 73 17.01 -11.25 8.00
C GLN A 73 16.97 -11.89 9.41
N GLY A 74 16.11 -12.89 9.63
CA GLY A 74 15.91 -13.48 10.96
C GLY A 74 16.84 -14.66 11.27
N ALA A 75 17.19 -14.83 12.54
CA ALA A 75 18.00 -15.97 13.00
C ALA A 75 17.18 -17.27 13.20
N ALA A 76 15.85 -17.18 13.15
CA ALA A 76 14.92 -18.30 13.33
C ALA A 76 13.73 -18.13 12.37
N PRO A 77 12.98 -19.20 12.05
CA PRO A 77 11.78 -19.11 11.23
C PRO A 77 10.77 -18.10 11.80
N ALA A 78 10.02 -17.46 10.91
CA ALA A 78 8.94 -16.58 11.32
C ALA A 78 7.87 -17.38 12.08
N PRO A 79 7.20 -16.78 13.07
CA PRO A 79 6.03 -17.41 13.69
C PRO A 79 4.98 -17.79 12.64
N PRO A 80 4.15 -18.81 12.90
CA PRO A 80 3.09 -19.19 11.99
C PRO A 80 2.14 -18.01 11.72
N GLU A 81 1.74 -17.86 10.46
CA GLU A 81 0.85 -16.81 9.99
C GLU A 81 -0.59 -17.33 9.96
N GLN A 82 -1.49 -16.60 10.63
CA GLN A 82 -2.92 -16.86 10.62
C GLN A 82 -3.61 -15.90 9.65
N THR A 83 -3.99 -16.43 8.50
CA THR A 83 -4.69 -15.67 7.45
C THR A 83 -6.20 -15.89 7.54
N PRO A 84 -7.03 -14.85 7.37
CA PRO A 84 -8.47 -15.02 7.22
C PRO A 84 -8.79 -15.95 6.03
N ALA A 85 -9.85 -16.75 6.15
CA ALA A 85 -10.30 -17.60 5.05
C ALA A 85 -10.99 -16.77 3.96
N ASP A 86 -10.86 -17.19 2.71
CA ASP A 86 -11.59 -16.59 1.59
C ASP A 86 -13.11 -16.70 1.79
N GLY A 87 -13.85 -15.74 1.23
CA GLY A 87 -15.31 -15.76 1.19
C GLY A 87 -15.96 -14.50 1.73
N VAL A 88 -17.28 -14.57 1.92
CA VAL A 88 -18.13 -13.40 2.22
C VAL A 88 -17.84 -12.82 3.61
N GLU A 89 -17.46 -13.65 4.57
CA GLU A 89 -17.17 -13.22 5.95
C GLU A 89 -15.96 -12.28 6.05
N HIS A 90 -14.96 -12.49 5.20
CA HIS A 90 -13.72 -11.70 5.16
C HIS A 90 -13.60 -10.86 3.88
N MET A 91 -14.72 -10.61 3.22
CA MET A 91 -14.75 -9.85 1.98
C MET A 91 -14.23 -8.42 2.21
N GLN A 92 -13.37 -7.99 1.30
CA GLN A 92 -12.76 -6.67 1.30
C GLN A 92 -13.40 -5.81 0.21
N TYR A 93 -13.36 -4.48 0.38
CA TYR A 93 -14.03 -3.56 -0.51
C TYR A 93 -13.13 -2.40 -0.89
N ALA A 94 -13.29 -1.93 -2.12
CA ALA A 94 -12.55 -0.80 -2.64
C ALA A 94 -13.42 0.04 -3.59
N LEU A 95 -13.21 1.34 -3.53
CA LEU A 95 -13.86 2.35 -4.37
C LEU A 95 -12.80 3.25 -4.99
N ALA A 96 -12.99 3.60 -6.25
CA ALA A 96 -12.17 4.61 -6.91
C ALA A 96 -13.05 5.59 -7.70
N ALA A 97 -12.65 6.85 -7.74
CA ALA A 97 -13.17 7.86 -8.65
C ALA A 97 -11.99 8.56 -9.32
N ASN A 98 -11.89 8.45 -10.65
CA ASN A 98 -10.78 8.97 -11.45
C ASN A 98 -11.34 10.03 -12.41
N GLY A 99 -10.78 11.23 -12.38
CA GLY A 99 -11.09 12.32 -13.31
C GLY A 99 -9.89 12.61 -14.20
N ILE A 100 -10.09 12.60 -15.52
CA ILE A 100 -9.02 12.88 -16.50
C ILE A 100 -9.39 14.16 -17.25
N PHE A 101 -8.58 15.20 -17.09
CA PHE A 101 -8.81 16.51 -17.69
C PHE A 101 -7.65 16.91 -18.60
N SER A 102 -7.81 18.02 -19.31
CA SER A 102 -6.73 18.56 -20.14
C SER A 102 -5.56 19.03 -19.28
N GLY A 103 -4.43 18.35 -19.39
CA GLY A 103 -3.17 18.69 -18.70
C GLY A 103 -3.07 18.24 -17.25
N TRP A 104 -4.10 17.61 -16.68
CA TRP A 104 -4.04 17.08 -15.33
C TRP A 104 -5.06 15.98 -15.11
N ASP A 105 -4.79 15.11 -14.14
CA ASP A 105 -5.72 14.10 -13.69
C ASP A 105 -5.74 14.04 -12.17
N LEU A 106 -6.81 13.48 -11.62
CA LEU A 106 -6.93 13.23 -10.21
C LEU A 106 -7.64 11.90 -9.97
N ALA A 107 -7.34 11.27 -8.86
CA ALA A 107 -8.05 10.11 -8.36
C ALA A 107 -8.35 10.24 -6.87
N PHE A 108 -9.47 9.66 -6.46
CA PHE A 108 -9.84 9.42 -5.08
C PHE A 108 -10.04 7.93 -4.86
N TYR A 109 -9.58 7.45 -3.71
CA TYR A 109 -9.63 6.05 -3.35
C TYR A 109 -10.20 5.88 -1.95
N TRP A 110 -10.98 4.83 -1.76
CA TRP A 110 -11.36 4.34 -0.45
C TRP A 110 -11.24 2.82 -0.43
N ALA A 111 -10.73 2.24 0.64
CA ALA A 111 -10.63 0.79 0.77
C ALA A 111 -10.84 0.34 2.22
N ASP A 112 -11.47 -0.81 2.38
CA ASP A 112 -11.54 -1.57 3.62
C ASP A 112 -11.00 -2.98 3.33
N VAL A 113 -9.79 -3.23 3.80
CA VAL A 113 -8.98 -4.41 3.43
C VAL A 113 -8.17 -4.92 4.62
N TYR A 114 -7.57 -6.10 4.47
CA TYR A 114 -6.54 -6.56 5.38
C TYR A 114 -5.20 -5.92 5.05
N ARG A 115 -4.51 -5.44 6.07
CA ARG A 115 -3.16 -4.91 5.94
C ARG A 115 -2.23 -6.04 5.49
N ASP A 116 -1.48 -5.78 4.44
CA ASP A 116 -0.51 -6.73 3.89
C ASP A 116 0.57 -7.13 4.89
N GLN A 117 1.07 -6.18 5.68
CA GLN A 117 2.03 -6.46 6.73
C GLN A 117 1.35 -7.03 7.99
N GLY A 118 1.71 -8.26 8.34
CA GLY A 118 1.29 -8.90 9.59
C GLY A 118 1.91 -8.26 10.83
N HIS A 119 1.23 -8.37 11.96
CA HIS A 119 1.73 -8.00 13.28
C HIS A 119 1.79 -9.23 14.19
N LEU A 120 2.70 -9.22 15.16
CA LEU A 120 2.76 -10.27 16.18
C LEU A 120 1.57 -10.14 17.12
N SER A 121 0.90 -11.27 17.32
CA SER A 121 -0.15 -11.46 18.31
C SER A 121 0.18 -12.69 19.14
N ALA A 122 -0.28 -12.69 20.40
CA ALA A 122 -0.13 -13.82 21.31
C ALA A 122 -1.51 -14.38 21.62
N ASN A 123 -1.96 -15.37 20.85
CA ASN A 123 -3.19 -16.10 21.14
C ASN A 123 -2.84 -17.41 21.86
N GLY A 124 -3.30 -17.58 23.10
CA GLY A 124 -3.01 -18.79 23.89
C GLY A 124 -1.54 -18.97 24.31
N GLY A 125 -0.72 -17.91 24.25
CA GLY A 125 0.66 -17.89 24.74
C GLY A 125 1.76 -18.20 23.70
N ALA A 126 1.41 -18.67 22.50
CA ALA A 126 2.34 -18.81 21.39
C ALA A 126 2.30 -17.57 20.47
N PRO A 127 3.44 -17.08 19.97
CA PRO A 127 3.45 -15.99 18.99
C PRO A 127 2.92 -16.47 17.63
N GLU A 128 2.09 -15.66 17.00
CA GLU A 128 1.59 -15.85 15.65
C GLU A 128 1.52 -14.51 14.91
N LEU A 129 1.61 -14.53 13.59
CA LEU A 129 1.40 -13.35 12.74
C LEU A 129 -0.08 -13.24 12.37
N ARG A 130 -0.64 -12.05 12.49
CA ARG A 130 -2.02 -11.73 12.10
C ARG A 130 -2.09 -10.45 11.28
N HIS A 131 -3.12 -10.34 10.45
CA HIS A 131 -3.36 -9.18 9.59
C HIS A 131 -4.52 -8.36 10.12
N SER A 132 -4.27 -7.07 10.40
CA SER A 132 -5.30 -6.16 10.87
C SER A 132 -6.19 -5.71 9.70
N ARG A 133 -7.51 -5.68 9.90
CA ARG A 133 -8.42 -5.02 8.96
C ARG A 133 -8.30 -3.51 9.12
N ILE A 134 -8.02 -2.82 8.02
CA ILE A 134 -7.73 -1.39 7.95
C ILE A 134 -8.66 -0.71 6.97
N THR A 135 -8.89 0.58 7.20
CA THR A 135 -9.55 1.45 6.24
C THR A 135 -8.55 2.47 5.70
N MET A 136 -8.58 2.71 4.39
CA MET A 136 -7.79 3.73 3.72
C MET A 136 -8.70 4.71 2.99
N ALA A 137 -8.41 6.00 3.10
CA ALA A 137 -8.91 7.03 2.20
C ALA A 137 -7.72 7.77 1.60
N GLY A 138 -7.70 7.95 0.29
CA GLY A 138 -6.55 8.52 -0.39
C GLY A 138 -6.92 9.29 -1.64
N SER A 139 -5.95 10.07 -2.11
CA SER A 139 -6.03 10.79 -3.37
C SER A 139 -4.70 10.77 -4.09
N ALA A 140 -4.75 10.88 -5.41
CA ALA A 140 -3.58 11.03 -6.25
C ALA A 140 -3.86 12.08 -7.33
N ALA A 141 -2.84 12.79 -7.79
CA ALA A 141 -2.99 13.76 -8.87
C ALA A 141 -1.71 13.88 -9.69
N ASN A 142 -1.89 14.08 -10.99
CA ASN A 142 -0.83 14.40 -11.93
C ASN A 142 -1.13 15.73 -12.61
N VAL A 143 -0.10 16.55 -12.82
CA VAL A 143 -0.22 17.82 -13.55
C VAL A 143 0.94 17.93 -14.54
N ALA A 144 0.61 18.06 -15.83
CA ALA A 144 1.56 18.26 -16.91
C ALA A 144 1.74 19.76 -17.21
N LEU A 145 2.98 20.24 -17.18
CA LEU A 145 3.38 21.64 -17.34
C LEU A 145 4.55 21.74 -18.31
N GLY A 146 4.26 21.78 -19.61
CA GLY A 146 5.29 21.75 -20.66
C GLY A 146 6.06 20.43 -20.62
N ASN A 147 7.37 20.50 -20.36
CA ASN A 147 8.25 19.32 -20.26
C ASN A 147 8.28 18.72 -18.85
N TRP A 148 7.44 19.18 -17.93
CA TRP A 148 7.39 18.70 -16.55
C TRP A 148 6.09 17.94 -16.27
N LEU A 149 6.19 16.89 -15.48
CA LEU A 149 5.07 16.19 -14.89
C LEU A 149 5.24 16.17 -13.37
N LEU A 150 4.27 16.75 -12.66
CA LEU A 150 4.23 16.73 -11.20
C LEU A 150 3.27 15.64 -10.75
N LYS A 151 3.70 14.81 -9.79
CA LYS A 151 2.95 13.70 -9.21
C LYS A 151 2.75 13.95 -7.73
N GLY A 152 1.57 13.65 -7.21
CA GLY A 152 1.28 13.75 -5.78
C GLY A 152 0.32 12.67 -5.31
N GLU A 153 0.60 12.08 -4.15
CA GLU A 153 -0.32 11.15 -3.48
C GLU A 153 -0.45 11.47 -2.00
N LEU A 154 -1.66 11.28 -1.46
CA LEU A 154 -1.95 11.38 -0.04
C LEU A 154 -2.82 10.19 0.36
N ALA A 155 -2.46 9.49 1.43
CA ALA A 155 -3.26 8.42 1.99
C ALA A 155 -3.38 8.56 3.50
N TYR A 156 -4.59 8.37 4.02
CA TYR A 156 -4.90 8.23 5.42
C TYR A 156 -5.31 6.79 5.70
N LEU A 157 -4.60 6.12 6.59
CA LEU A 157 -4.88 4.75 7.01
C LEU A 157 -5.31 4.75 8.47
N SER A 158 -6.36 3.98 8.77
CA SER A 158 -6.84 3.78 10.13
C SER A 158 -6.93 2.30 10.49
N GLY A 159 -6.73 2.01 11.77
CA GLY A 159 -6.83 0.65 12.32
C GLY A 159 -5.54 -0.16 12.23
N LEU A 160 -4.38 0.50 12.08
CA LEU A 160 -3.09 -0.18 12.01
C LEU A 160 -2.71 -0.76 13.37
N GLU A 161 -2.37 -2.04 13.40
CA GLU A 161 -1.77 -2.70 14.56
C GLU A 161 -0.29 -2.98 14.32
N PHE A 162 0.48 -3.02 15.41
CA PHE A 162 1.94 -3.13 15.37
C PHE A 162 2.42 -4.18 16.38
N SER A 163 3.42 -4.97 16.00
CA SER A 163 3.97 -6.04 16.84
C SER A 163 4.47 -5.55 18.20
N GLY A 164 5.01 -4.33 18.27
CA GLY A 164 5.49 -3.74 19.52
C GLY A 164 4.41 -3.13 20.41
N LEU A 165 3.16 -3.07 19.94
CA LEU A 165 2.02 -2.48 20.65
C LEU A 165 0.75 -3.33 20.45
N PRO A 166 0.74 -4.56 20.96
CA PRO A 166 -0.37 -5.48 20.73
C PRO A 166 -1.69 -4.89 21.23
N GLY A 167 -2.73 -4.96 20.39
CA GLY A 167 -4.08 -4.50 20.70
C GLY A 167 -4.31 -2.98 20.61
N LEU A 168 -3.28 -2.18 20.29
CA LEU A 168 -3.44 -0.74 20.14
C LEU A 168 -3.46 -0.33 18.65
N LYS A 169 -4.62 0.18 18.21
CA LYS A 169 -4.81 0.70 16.86
C LYS A 169 -4.24 2.10 16.72
N ARG A 170 -3.65 2.37 15.55
CA ARG A 170 -3.06 3.65 15.19
C ARG A 170 -3.49 4.05 13.78
N ASP A 171 -3.39 5.34 13.56
CA ASP A 171 -3.63 5.94 12.26
C ASP A 171 -2.31 6.44 11.67
N ARG A 172 -2.20 6.46 10.34
CA ARG A 172 -1.02 6.89 9.61
C ARG A 172 -1.41 7.76 8.42
N THR A 173 -0.63 8.79 8.16
CA THR A 173 -0.74 9.62 6.96
C THR A 173 0.50 9.47 6.13
N ASP A 174 0.32 9.11 4.86
CA ASP A 174 1.39 8.94 3.88
C ASP A 174 1.24 10.01 2.80
N LEU A 175 2.33 10.70 2.47
CA LEU A 175 2.41 11.73 1.44
C LEU A 175 3.52 11.35 0.48
N LEU A 176 3.28 11.46 -0.82
CA LEU A 176 4.30 11.38 -1.86
C LEU A 176 4.26 12.60 -2.75
N LEU A 177 5.44 13.06 -3.13
CA LEU A 177 5.65 14.08 -4.15
C LEU A 177 6.65 13.53 -5.17
N GLY A 178 6.32 13.63 -6.44
CA GLY A 178 7.15 13.21 -7.56
C GLY A 178 7.25 14.30 -8.62
N VAL A 179 8.36 14.30 -9.33
CA VAL A 179 8.60 15.16 -10.48
C VAL A 179 9.30 14.37 -11.57
N GLU A 180 8.88 14.60 -12.80
CA GLU A 180 9.47 14.01 -14.00
C GLU A 180 9.70 15.11 -15.05
N TYR A 181 10.84 15.04 -15.73
CA TYR A 181 11.24 15.97 -16.78
C TYR A 181 11.60 15.23 -18.07
N THR A 182 10.94 15.61 -19.16
CA THR A 182 11.04 14.97 -20.48
C THR A 182 11.53 15.94 -21.56
N GLY A 183 12.27 16.99 -21.19
CA GLY A 183 12.74 17.99 -22.14
C GLY A 183 13.96 17.61 -22.97
N PHE A 184 14.49 16.40 -22.80
CA PHE A 184 15.58 15.85 -23.61
C PHE A 184 15.01 14.85 -24.62
N ASP A 185 15.64 14.73 -25.79
CA ASP A 185 15.10 13.93 -26.90
C ASP A 185 14.94 12.44 -26.56
N ASP A 186 15.87 11.86 -25.79
CA ASP A 186 15.92 10.44 -25.44
C ASP A 186 16.17 10.21 -23.93
N THR A 187 15.83 11.17 -23.07
CA THR A 187 16.10 11.05 -21.64
C THR A 187 15.00 11.65 -20.79
N THR A 188 14.50 10.84 -19.86
CA THR A 188 13.59 11.27 -18.81
C THR A 188 14.33 11.28 -17.49
N LEU A 189 14.21 12.36 -16.73
CA LEU A 189 14.68 12.43 -15.34
C LEU A 189 13.49 12.39 -14.41
N ALA A 190 13.48 11.47 -13.45
CA ALA A 190 12.43 11.35 -12.45
C ALA A 190 13.02 11.37 -11.04
N ALA A 191 12.29 11.98 -10.11
CA ALA A 191 12.60 11.96 -8.69
C ALA A 191 11.30 11.90 -7.89
N GLU A 192 11.24 10.98 -6.92
CA GLU A 192 10.09 10.80 -6.04
C GLU A 192 10.56 10.79 -4.58
N ARG A 193 9.69 11.25 -3.69
CA ARG A 193 9.96 11.21 -2.24
C ARG A 193 8.67 10.97 -1.49
N ALA A 194 8.71 10.08 -0.51
CA ALA A 194 7.58 9.79 0.37
C ALA A 194 7.87 10.11 1.84
N LEU A 195 6.83 10.55 2.54
CA LEU A 195 6.79 10.77 3.98
C LEU A 195 5.63 9.98 4.56
N ARG A 196 5.93 9.12 5.54
CA ARG A 196 4.92 8.44 6.36
C ARG A 196 4.95 9.00 7.76
N ARG A 197 3.80 9.37 8.29
CA ARG A 197 3.64 9.93 9.63
C ARG A 197 2.64 9.14 10.45
N LEU A 198 3.09 8.62 11.59
CA LEU A 198 2.20 7.95 12.56
C LEU A 198 1.50 8.98 13.45
N SER A 199 0.17 8.89 13.52
CA SER A 199 -0.64 9.73 14.40
C SER A 199 -0.57 9.25 15.85
N GLY A 200 -0.51 10.20 16.79
CA GLY A 200 -0.45 9.92 18.23
C GLY A 200 0.86 9.27 18.69
N PHE A 201 1.97 9.55 18.01
CA PHE A 201 3.28 9.01 18.35
C PHE A 201 3.66 9.25 19.83
N ASN A 202 4.23 8.24 20.50
CA ASN A 202 4.58 8.29 21.92
C ASN A 202 5.84 7.46 22.23
N GLU A 203 6.32 7.52 23.48
CA GLU A 203 7.54 6.84 23.91
C GLU A 203 7.48 5.31 23.75
N ASN A 204 6.30 4.70 23.89
CA ASN A 204 6.14 3.26 23.68
C ASN A 204 6.35 2.86 22.21
N LEU A 205 5.91 3.70 21.26
CA LEU A 205 6.20 3.52 19.83
C LEU A 205 7.69 3.66 19.54
N ALA A 206 8.34 4.66 20.15
CA ALA A 206 9.78 4.88 20.01
C ALA A 206 10.60 3.70 20.57
N ALA A 207 10.24 3.21 21.77
CA ALA A 207 10.87 2.07 22.41
C ALA A 207 10.69 0.76 21.62
N ALA A 208 9.58 0.63 20.88
CA ALA A 208 9.31 -0.47 19.97
C ALA A 208 10.02 -0.35 18.60
N GLY A 209 10.84 0.69 18.40
CA GLY A 209 11.63 0.88 17.17
C GLY A 209 10.89 1.59 16.02
N TYR A 210 9.72 2.18 16.28
CA TYR A 210 8.98 2.96 15.27
C TYR A 210 9.41 4.43 15.29
N ALA A 211 9.43 5.06 14.12
CA ALA A 211 9.68 6.49 13.98
C ALA A 211 8.35 7.26 13.77
N GLU A 212 8.22 8.47 14.36
CA GLU A 212 7.05 9.34 14.09
C GLU A 212 6.95 9.66 12.59
N ARG A 213 8.10 9.94 11.98
CA ARG A 213 8.24 10.31 10.57
C ARG A 213 9.26 9.40 9.92
N GLN A 214 8.85 8.74 8.86
CA GLN A 214 9.71 7.91 8.03
C GLN A 214 9.74 8.49 6.63
N TRP A 215 10.95 8.70 6.12
CA TRP A 215 11.19 9.14 4.75
C TRP A 215 11.63 7.95 3.90
N GLN A 216 11.21 7.95 2.64
CA GLN A 216 11.66 7.03 1.59
C GLN A 216 11.99 7.84 0.34
#